data_AF-A0A6A5AGL4-F1
#
_entry.id   AF-A0A6A5AGL4-F1
#
_cell.length_a   1.000
_cell.length_b   1.000
_cell.length_c   1.000
_cell.angle_alpha   90.00
_cell.angle_beta   90.00
_cell.angle_gamma   90.00
#
_symmetry.space_group_name_H-M   'P 1'
#
loop_
_entity.id
_entity.type
_entity.pdbx_description
1 polymer ?
#
loop_
_entity_poly.entity_id
_entity_poly.type
_entity_poly.pdbx_seq_one_letter_code
_entity_poly.pdbx_strand_id
1 'polypeptide(L)'
;MKAPTLEKMVMRVIDTVQPVLYEHFVTMPTMTELRNKACLFRNFPYAKYATDVKFQPSNRPSGRFGEQKHYFSGKHKLYGLKIEASVSPEGLLVDMSAHEPGSVSDITMFRDRQDFHAAALV
;
A
#
# COMPACT_ATOMS: atom_id res chain seq x y z
N MET A 1 -35.03 1.07 -12.77
CA MET A 1 -33.60 0.94 -12.44
C MET A 1 -33.30 1.78 -11.20
N LYS A 2 -32.78 1.21 -10.11
CA LYS A 2 -32.23 2.03 -9.01
C LYS A 2 -30.98 2.70 -9.55
N ALA A 3 -30.90 4.03 -9.49
CA ALA A 3 -29.67 4.75 -9.82
C ALA A 3 -28.51 4.18 -8.97
N PRO A 4 -27.29 4.04 -9.52
CA PRO A 4 -26.13 3.73 -8.69
C PRO A 4 -26.02 4.80 -7.59
N THR A 5 -25.77 4.38 -6.35
CA THR A 5 -25.44 5.34 -5.29
C THR A 5 -24.17 6.09 -5.67
N LEU A 6 -23.99 7.34 -5.18
CA LEU A 6 -22.78 8.13 -5.41
C LEU A 6 -21.50 7.31 -5.16
N GLU A 7 -21.49 6.53 -4.08
CA GLU A 7 -20.42 5.60 -3.73
C GLU A 7 -20.11 4.60 -4.86
N LYS A 8 -21.11 3.96 -5.46
CA LYS A 8 -20.89 3.02 -6.57
C LYS A 8 -20.30 3.70 -7.80
N MET A 9 -20.69 4.95 -8.06
CA MET A 9 -20.12 5.73 -9.16
C MET A 9 -18.66 6.08 -8.89
N VAL A 10 -18.35 6.56 -7.67
CA VAL A 10 -16.98 6.87 -7.24
C VAL A 10 -16.08 5.63 -7.32
N MET A 11 -16.54 4.50 -6.78
CA MET A 11 -15.76 3.25 -6.83
C MET A 11 -15.50 2.81 -8.28
N ARG A 12 -16.51 2.86 -9.16
CA ARG A 12 -16.31 2.53 -10.58
C ARG A 12 -15.25 3.42 -11.24
N VAL A 13 -15.26 4.72 -10.96
CA VAL A 13 -14.25 5.65 -11.48
C VAL A 13 -12.87 5.28 -10.95
N ILE A 14 -12.73 5.04 -9.65
CA ILE A 14 -11.45 4.62 -9.03
C ILE A 14 -10.96 3.32 -9.66
N ASP A 15 -11.80 2.29 -9.75
CA ASP A 15 -11.43 0.99 -10.31
C ASP A 15 -10.98 1.08 -11.78
N THR A 16 -11.52 2.04 -12.53
CA THR A 16 -11.17 2.25 -13.95
C THR A 16 -9.87 3.04 -14.10
N VAL A 17 -9.66 4.05 -13.26
CA VAL A 17 -8.57 5.03 -13.41
C VAL A 17 -7.32 4.59 -12.63
N GLN A 18 -7.47 3.88 -11.51
CA GLN A 18 -6.37 3.48 -10.63
C GLN A 18 -5.27 2.71 -11.38
N PRO A 19 -5.54 1.69 -12.23
CA PRO A 19 -4.46 0.96 -12.89
C PRO A 19 -3.61 1.85 -13.79
N VAL A 20 -4.26 2.77 -14.52
CA VAL A 20 -3.59 3.73 -15.43
C VAL A 20 -2.71 4.69 -14.65
N LEU A 21 -3.22 5.24 -13.54
CA LEU A 21 -2.43 6.14 -12.68
C LEU A 21 -1.28 5.39 -12.01
N TYR A 22 -1.52 4.17 -11.55
CA TYR A 22 -0.50 3.37 -10.88
C TYR A 22 0.64 3.04 -11.84
N GLU A 23 0.33 2.55 -13.04
CA GLU A 23 1.34 2.27 -14.07
C GLU A 23 2.15 3.52 -14.46
N HIS A 24 1.51 4.68 -14.51
CA HIS A 24 2.18 5.92 -14.93
C HIS A 24 3.04 6.56 -13.84
N PHE A 25 2.62 6.50 -12.58
CA PHE A 25 3.24 7.24 -11.48
C PHE A 25 4.02 6.38 -10.48
N VAL A 26 3.76 5.07 -10.42
CA VAL A 26 4.40 4.15 -9.48
C VAL A 26 5.39 3.26 -10.23
N THR A 27 6.61 3.78 -10.39
CA THR A 27 7.66 3.14 -11.16
C THR A 27 8.81 2.73 -10.25
N MET A 28 9.19 1.46 -10.31
CA MET A 28 10.33 0.94 -9.56
C MET A 28 11.65 1.37 -10.23
N PRO A 29 12.50 2.17 -9.55
CA PRO A 29 13.79 2.54 -10.11
C PRO A 29 14.76 1.37 -10.06
N THR A 30 15.76 1.39 -10.93
CA THR A 30 16.92 0.51 -10.86
C THR A 30 17.98 1.10 -9.92
N MET A 31 18.84 0.24 -9.36
CA MET A 31 19.97 0.71 -8.53
C MET A 31 20.96 1.57 -9.33
N THR A 32 21.10 1.31 -10.63
CA THR A 32 21.95 2.08 -11.54
C THR A 32 21.42 3.51 -11.71
N GLU A 33 20.12 3.68 -11.91
CA GLU A 33 19.50 5.01 -12.02
C GLU A 33 19.68 5.83 -10.74
N LEU A 34 19.44 5.22 -9.57
CA LEU A 34 19.62 5.88 -8.27
C LEU A 34 21.07 6.33 -8.05
N ARG A 35 22.05 5.48 -8.43
CA ARG A 35 23.48 5.82 -8.35
C ARG A 35 23.86 6.94 -9.29
N ASN A 36 23.38 6.90 -10.54
CA ASN A 36 23.67 7.95 -11.53
C ASN A 36 23.13 9.32 -11.08
N LYS A 37 22.02 9.33 -10.35
CA LYS A 37 21.44 10.54 -9.73
C LYS A 37 22.07 10.93 -8.40
N ALA A 38 23.00 10.14 -7.86
CA ALA A 38 23.52 10.25 -6.50
C ALA A 38 22.42 10.31 -5.42
N CYS A 39 21.27 9.67 -5.66
CA CYS A 39 20.13 9.65 -4.75
C CYS A 39 20.03 8.28 -4.07
N LEU A 40 20.71 8.13 -2.93
CA LEU A 40 20.80 6.89 -2.18
C LEU A 40 20.45 7.14 -0.70
N PHE A 41 19.97 6.11 0.00
CA PHE A 41 19.85 6.20 1.46
C PHE A 41 21.23 6.36 2.10
N ARG A 42 21.41 7.40 2.91
CA ARG A 42 22.70 7.76 3.55
C ARG A 42 23.38 6.59 4.25
N ASN A 43 22.62 5.79 5.00
CA ASN A 43 23.16 4.69 5.80
C ASN A 43 23.06 3.33 5.11
N PHE A 44 22.32 3.25 3.99
CA PHE A 44 22.02 1.99 3.29
C PHE A 44 22.11 2.20 1.77
N PRO A 45 23.31 2.46 1.22
CA PRO A 45 23.48 2.87 -0.18
C PRO A 45 23.09 1.79 -1.22
N TYR A 46 22.86 0.55 -0.77
CA TYR A 46 22.41 -0.56 -1.60
C TYR A 46 20.90 -0.84 -1.49
N ALA A 47 20.18 -0.13 -0.61
CA ALA A 47 18.73 -0.28 -0.49
C ALA A 47 18.04 0.49 -1.63
N LYS A 48 17.24 -0.22 -2.42
CA LYS A 48 16.48 0.35 -3.55
C LYS A 48 15.30 1.19 -3.06
N TYR A 49 14.64 0.75 -2.00
CA TYR A 49 13.49 1.41 -1.38
C TYR A 49 13.36 0.98 0.09
N ALA A 50 12.58 1.74 0.86
CA ALA A 50 12.14 1.38 2.21
C ALA A 50 10.65 1.02 2.16
N THR A 51 10.24 -0.04 2.85
CA THR A 51 8.83 -0.48 2.93
C THR A 51 8.30 -0.28 4.35
N ASP A 52 7.05 0.14 4.47
CA ASP A 52 6.34 0.27 5.74
C ASP A 52 4.85 -0.02 5.56
N VAL A 53 4.18 -0.44 6.63
CA VAL A 53 2.72 -0.60 6.64
C VAL A 53 2.06 0.68 7.16
N LYS A 54 1.19 1.27 6.34
CA LYS A 54 0.40 2.45 6.70
C LYS A 54 -1.03 2.05 7.01
N PHE A 55 -1.50 2.48 8.18
CA PHE A 55 -2.90 2.34 8.59
C PHE A 55 -3.70 3.57 8.18
N GLN A 56 -4.83 3.34 7.53
CA GLN A 56 -5.78 4.36 7.15
C GLN A 56 -7.09 4.14 7.92
N PRO A 57 -7.48 5.08 8.80
CA PRO A 57 -8.73 4.96 9.54
C PRO A 57 -9.93 5.01 8.59
N SER A 58 -10.95 4.24 8.91
CA SER A 58 -12.22 4.20 8.17
C SER A 58 -13.40 4.28 9.13
N ASN A 59 -14.59 4.52 8.57
CA ASN A 59 -15.82 4.30 9.31
C ASN A 59 -15.91 2.83 9.75
N ARG A 60 -16.61 2.62 10.87
CA ARG A 60 -16.94 1.27 11.34
C ARG A 60 -17.79 0.58 10.25
N PRO A 61 -17.36 -0.58 9.74
CA PRO A 61 -18.15 -1.30 8.75
C PRO A 61 -19.54 -1.64 9.30
N SER A 62 -20.52 -1.71 8.40
CA SER A 62 -21.81 -2.32 8.72
C SER A 62 -21.67 -3.85 8.72
N GLY A 63 -22.54 -4.58 9.42
CA GLY A 63 -22.50 -6.05 9.45
C GLY A 63 -22.48 -6.61 10.87
N ARG A 64 -22.06 -7.86 11.03
CA ARG A 64 -21.97 -8.52 12.34
C ARG A 64 -20.70 -8.10 13.09
N PHE A 65 -20.70 -8.22 14.41
CA PHE A 65 -19.54 -7.87 15.23
C PHE A 65 -18.25 -8.59 14.78
N GLY A 66 -18.34 -9.86 14.40
CA GLY A 66 -17.19 -10.63 13.89
C GLY A 66 -16.58 -10.04 12.62
N GLU A 67 -17.41 -9.64 11.66
CA GLU A 67 -16.98 -9.02 10.39
C GLU A 67 -16.34 -7.65 10.66
N GLN A 68 -16.95 -6.86 11.54
CA GLN A 68 -16.42 -5.55 11.90
C GLN A 68 -15.08 -5.64 12.63
N LYS A 69 -14.93 -6.60 13.56
CA LYS A 69 -13.70 -6.82 14.33
C LYS A 69 -12.49 -7.07 13.41
N HIS A 70 -12.71 -7.64 12.23
CA HIS A 70 -11.66 -7.88 11.26
C HIS A 70 -10.97 -6.58 10.78
N TYR A 71 -11.70 -5.47 10.77
CA TYR A 71 -11.15 -4.16 10.40
C TYR A 71 -10.64 -3.35 11.59
N PHE A 72 -10.78 -3.85 12.82
CA PHE A 72 -10.36 -3.13 14.02
C PHE A 72 -8.88 -3.32 14.30
N SER A 73 -8.12 -2.23 14.31
CA SER A 73 -6.72 -2.22 14.73
C SER A 73 -6.61 -2.12 16.25
N GLY A 74 -6.05 -3.17 16.86
CA GLY A 74 -5.79 -3.19 18.31
C GLY A 74 -4.77 -2.14 18.76
N LYS A 75 -3.82 -1.76 17.89
CA LYS A 75 -2.78 -0.75 18.14
C LYS A 75 -3.36 0.67 18.12
N HIS A 76 -4.14 0.99 17.10
CA HIS A 76 -4.68 2.35 16.91
C HIS A 76 -6.03 2.57 17.60
N LYS A 77 -6.69 1.50 18.07
CA LYS A 77 -8.05 1.53 18.64
C LYS A 77 -9.10 2.10 17.67
N LEU A 78 -8.87 1.92 16.37
CA LEU A 78 -9.71 2.43 15.28
C LEU A 78 -10.00 1.32 14.27
N TYR A 79 -11.12 1.44 13.57
CA TYR A 79 -11.40 0.66 12.37
C TYR A 79 -10.63 1.26 11.20
N GLY A 80 -10.17 0.42 10.29
CA GLY A 80 -9.45 0.90 9.11
C GLY A 80 -8.89 -0.21 8.25
N LEU A 81 -8.14 0.24 7.26
CA LEU A 81 -7.39 -0.58 6.33
C LEU A 81 -5.90 -0.35 6.53
N LYS A 82 -5.11 -1.27 6.00
CA LYS A 82 -3.66 -1.19 5.95
C LYS A 82 -3.19 -1.40 4.53
N ILE A 83 -2.13 -0.70 4.17
CA ILE A 83 -1.39 -0.97 2.94
C ILE A 83 0.09 -1.07 3.30
N GLU A 84 0.79 -1.97 2.67
CA GLU A 84 2.24 -1.90 2.61
C GLU A 84 2.61 -0.94 1.47
N ALA A 85 3.48 0.03 1.75
CA ALA A 85 3.91 1.02 0.78
C ALA A 85 5.44 1.10 0.78
N SER A 86 6.02 1.03 -0.42
CA SER A 86 7.46 1.14 -0.64
C SER A 86 7.81 2.49 -1.25
N VAL A 87 8.83 3.15 -0.71
CA VAL A 87 9.27 4.49 -1.10
C VAL A 87 10.76 4.49 -1.42
N SER A 88 11.15 5.11 -2.55
CA SER A 88 12.55 5.26 -2.96
C SER A 88 13.30 6.30 -2.11
N PRO A 89 14.64 6.36 -2.19
CA PRO A 89 15.41 7.46 -1.60
C PRO A 89 15.01 8.86 -2.09
N GLU A 90 14.41 8.94 -3.29
CA GLU A 90 13.88 10.16 -3.88
C GLU A 90 12.56 10.62 -3.20
N GLY A 91 11.99 9.80 -2.33
CA GLY A 91 10.70 10.07 -1.67
C GLY A 91 9.49 9.74 -2.55
N LEU A 92 9.67 8.96 -3.61
CA LEU A 92 8.60 8.57 -4.53
C LEU A 92 8.04 7.19 -4.15
N LEU A 93 6.72 7.02 -4.28
CA LEU A 93 6.07 5.71 -4.14
C LEU A 93 6.51 4.82 -5.31
N VAL A 94 7.06 3.65 -5.01
CA VAL A 94 7.57 2.71 -6.03
C VAL A 94 6.79 1.41 -6.09
N ASP A 95 6.05 1.10 -5.02
CA ASP A 95 5.18 -0.06 -4.96
C ASP A 95 4.20 0.05 -3.77
N MET A 96 3.05 -0.60 -3.88
CA MET A 96 2.00 -0.66 -2.86
C MET A 96 1.23 -1.98 -2.93
N SER A 97 0.88 -2.53 -1.78
CA SER A 97 0.03 -3.73 -1.70
C SER A 97 -1.45 -3.41 -1.97
N ALA A 98 -2.24 -4.47 -2.18
CA ALA A 98 -3.67 -4.38 -1.94
C ALA A 98 -3.96 -4.00 -0.47
N HIS A 99 -5.16 -3.48 -0.22
CA HIS A 99 -5.54 -3.14 1.14
C HIS A 99 -5.83 -4.38 1.96
N GLU A 100 -5.34 -4.38 3.20
CA GLU A 100 -5.60 -5.40 4.19
C GLU A 100 -6.45 -4.86 5.35
N PRO A 101 -7.24 -5.70 6.02
CA PRO A 101 -8.01 -5.30 7.18
C PRO A 101 -7.12 -4.80 8.34
N GLY A 102 -7.59 -3.80 9.09
CA GLY A 102 -6.84 -3.19 10.18
C GLY A 102 -6.40 -4.13 11.31
N SER A 103 -7.00 -5.32 11.43
CA SER A 103 -6.58 -6.35 12.38
C SER A 103 -5.35 -7.17 11.96
N VAL A 104 -5.01 -7.18 10.66
CA VAL A 104 -3.84 -7.91 10.14
C VAL A 104 -2.56 -7.31 10.70
N SER A 105 -1.61 -8.16 11.08
CA SER A 105 -0.34 -7.69 11.66
C SER A 105 0.63 -7.23 10.56
N ASP A 106 1.43 -6.20 10.84
CA ASP A 106 2.35 -5.63 9.85
C ASP A 106 3.38 -6.69 9.38
N ILE A 107 3.84 -7.57 10.29
CA ILE A 107 4.76 -8.67 9.94
C ILE A 107 4.11 -9.72 9.03
N THR A 108 2.81 -9.96 9.14
CA THR A 108 2.10 -10.86 8.22
C THR A 108 2.14 -10.29 6.81
N MET A 109 1.82 -8.99 6.66
CA MET A 109 1.84 -8.33 5.35
C MET A 109 3.23 -8.40 4.70
N PHE A 110 4.30 -8.09 5.46
CA PHE A 110 5.67 -8.17 4.93
C PHE A 110 6.07 -9.59 4.51
N ARG A 111 5.61 -10.61 5.23
CA ARG A 111 5.91 -12.01 4.90
C ARG A 111 5.17 -12.45 3.64
N ASP A 112 3.91 -12.08 3.51
CA ASP A 112 3.09 -12.41 2.34
C ASP A 112 3.64 -11.78 1.06
N ARG A 113 4.38 -10.66 1.17
CA ARG A 113 5.03 -9.97 0.04
C ARG A 113 6.54 -10.21 -0.09
N GLN A 114 7.10 -11.13 0.68
CA GLN A 114 8.55 -11.37 0.69
C GLN A 114 9.09 -11.76 -0.69
N ASP A 115 8.37 -12.61 -1.44
CA ASP A 115 8.79 -13.05 -2.77
C ASP A 115 8.83 -11.89 -3.78
N PHE A 116 7.87 -10.96 -3.66
CA PHE A 116 7.85 -9.75 -4.48
C PHE A 116 9.07 -8.88 -4.20
N HIS A 117 9.40 -8.66 -2.92
CA HIS A 117 10.59 -7.90 -2.55
C HIS A 117 11.88 -8.58 -3.03
N ALA A 118 11.97 -9.92 -2.94
CA ALA A 118 13.11 -10.68 -3.42
C ALA A 118 13.29 -10.53 -4.94
N ALA A 119 12.21 -10.61 -5.71
CA ALA A 119 12.24 -10.40 -7.16
C ALA A 119 12.68 -8.98 -7.55
N ALA A 120 12.33 -7.97 -6.73
CA ALA A 120 12.70 -6.57 -6.98
C ALA A 120 14.19 -6.24 -6.71
N LEU A 121 14.95 -7.16 -6.10
CA LEU A 121 16.39 -7.01 -5.87
C LEU A 121 17.25 -7.29 -7.11
N VAL A 122 16.66 -7.94 -8.12
CA VAL A 122 17.33 -8.30 -9.38
C VAL A 122 17.47 -7.08 -10.30
#